data_AF-A0A3D9KYX9-F1
#
_entry.id   AF-A0A3D9KYX9-F1
#
_cell.length_a   1.000
_cell.length_b   1.000
_cell.length_c   1.000
_cell.angle_alpha   90.00
_cell.angle_beta   90.00
_cell.angle_gamma   90.00
#
_symmetry.space_group_name_H-M   'P 1'
#
loop_
_entity.id
_entity.type
_entity.pdbx_description
1 polymer ?
#
loop_
_entity_poly.entity_id
_entity_poly.type
_entity_poly.pdbx_seq_one_letter_code
_entity_poly.pdbx_strand_id
1 'polypeptide(L)'
;MRPYIHASHEGALRSLMIIHLPDGLKLPRGGLNKDMIRIWDLYPTFLELAKAEPHKAGLDKKPLMGKSFVSLLKGDEFEPENYFVSAFHRTRGVIADG
;
A
#
# COMPACT_ATOMS: atom_id res chain seq x y z
N MET A 1 0.91 19.00 -21.73
CA MET A 1 0.73 18.89 -20.26
C MET A 1 0.83 17.42 -19.90
N ARG A 2 1.73 17.00 -19.01
CA ARG A 2 1.74 15.59 -18.54
C ARG A 2 0.60 15.42 -17.53
N PRO A 3 -0.28 14.42 -17.68
CA PRO A 3 -1.36 14.20 -16.72
C PRO A 3 -0.78 13.86 -15.35
N TYR A 4 -1.19 14.62 -14.32
CA TYR A 4 -0.58 14.59 -12.98
C TYR A 4 -1.10 13.45 -12.09
N ILE A 5 -2.41 13.17 -12.10
CA ILE A 5 -3.04 12.14 -11.23
C ILE A 5 -3.58 10.94 -12.02
N HIS A 6 -4.00 11.14 -13.26
CA HIS A 6 -4.68 10.11 -14.07
C HIS A 6 -3.72 9.35 -15.00
N ALA A 7 -2.43 9.32 -14.67
CA ALA A 7 -1.40 8.72 -15.50
C ALA A 7 -0.70 7.55 -14.79
N SER A 8 -0.10 6.65 -15.55
CA SER A 8 0.75 5.57 -15.01
C SER A 8 2.21 5.99 -14.81
N HIS A 9 2.51 7.29 -14.89
CA HIS A 9 3.87 7.79 -14.67
C HIS A 9 4.22 7.80 -13.17
N GLU A 10 5.51 7.72 -12.84
CA GLU A 10 5.98 7.67 -11.44
C GLU A 10 5.42 8.81 -10.59
N GLY A 11 5.35 10.04 -11.14
CA GLY A 11 4.81 11.20 -10.42
C GLY A 11 3.32 11.11 -10.03
N ALA A 12 2.56 10.18 -10.61
CA ALA A 12 1.17 9.93 -10.27
C ALA A 12 0.98 8.73 -9.33
N LEU A 13 1.93 7.77 -9.35
CA LEU A 13 1.84 6.51 -8.62
C LEU A 13 2.67 6.48 -7.33
N ARG A 14 3.84 7.13 -7.34
CA ARG A 14 4.77 7.15 -6.21
C ARG A 14 4.35 8.22 -5.22
N SER A 15 3.95 7.78 -4.04
CA SER A 15 3.59 8.64 -2.93
C SER A 15 4.68 8.66 -1.86
N LEU A 16 4.79 9.77 -1.14
CA LEU A 16 5.65 9.87 0.06
C LEU A 16 4.97 9.13 1.23
N MET A 17 5.75 8.32 1.94
CA MET A 17 5.30 7.66 3.16
C MET A 17 6.30 7.93 4.30
N ILE A 18 5.81 8.47 5.41
CA ILE A 18 6.57 8.67 6.64
C ILE A 18 5.87 7.88 7.75
N ILE A 19 6.62 7.04 8.45
CA ILE A 19 6.11 6.22 9.55
C ILE A 19 6.74 6.70 10.85
N HIS A 20 5.90 6.95 11.86
CA HIS A 20 6.31 7.27 13.21
C HIS A 20 5.64 6.30 14.18
N LEU A 21 6.44 5.49 14.86
CA LEU A 21 5.96 4.51 15.85
C LEU A 21 6.95 4.45 17.01
N PRO A 22 6.78 5.27 18.06
CA PRO A 22 7.78 5.48 19.12
C PRO A 22 8.27 4.20 19.80
N ASP A 23 7.35 3.30 20.14
CA ASP A 23 7.66 2.10 20.93
C ASP A 23 7.76 0.83 20.08
N GLY A 24 7.50 0.94 18.77
CA GLY A 24 7.42 -0.21 17.86
C GLY A 24 8.41 -0.18 16.70
N LEU A 25 9.02 0.98 16.41
CA LEU A 25 10.02 1.12 15.35
C LEU A 25 11.42 0.84 15.93
N LYS A 26 12.07 -0.21 15.45
CA LYS A 26 13.47 -0.52 15.80
C LYS A 26 14.48 0.05 14.81
N LEU A 27 14.01 0.66 13.73
CA LEU A 27 14.85 1.31 12.73
C LEU A 27 15.47 2.62 13.28
N PRO A 28 16.65 3.03 12.77
CA PRO A 28 17.24 4.31 13.12
C PRO A 28 16.28 5.48 12.86
N ARG A 29 16.23 6.43 13.81
CA ARG A 29 15.44 7.66 13.64
C ARG A 29 15.92 8.42 12.40
N GLY A 30 14.99 8.76 11.51
CA GLY A 30 15.32 9.42 10.24
C GLY A 30 15.90 8.48 9.17
N GLY A 31 15.82 7.17 9.38
CA GLY A 31 16.22 6.18 8.39
C GLY A 31 15.37 6.27 7.11
N LEU A 32 16.00 5.95 5.97
CA LEU A 32 15.35 5.87 4.67
C LEU A 32 15.24 4.42 4.24
N ASN A 33 14.00 3.94 4.06
CA ASN A 33 13.74 2.69 3.37
C ASN A 33 13.65 2.92 1.85
N LYS A 34 14.31 2.06 1.06
CA LYS A 34 14.26 2.09 -0.40
C LYS A 34 13.42 0.97 -0.99
N ASP A 35 12.96 0.02 -0.17
CA ASP A 35 12.13 -1.09 -0.62
C ASP A 35 10.75 -0.60 -1.06
N MET A 36 10.17 -1.28 -2.05
CA MET A 36 8.84 -0.96 -2.54
C MET A 36 7.78 -1.41 -1.53
N ILE A 37 6.96 -0.46 -1.11
CA ILE A 37 5.76 -0.69 -0.29
C ILE A 37 4.57 -0.11 -1.04
N ARG A 38 3.45 -0.83 -1.01
CA ARG A 38 2.23 -0.47 -1.77
C ARG A 38 1.14 -0.11 -0.78
N ILE A 39 0.19 0.72 -1.23
CA ILE A 39 -0.87 1.22 -0.35
C ILE A 39 -1.71 0.10 0.28
N TRP A 40 -1.92 -1.01 -0.43
CA TRP A 40 -2.67 -2.15 0.09
C TRP A 40 -1.88 -3.00 1.09
N ASP A 41 -0.55 -2.87 1.18
CA ASP A 41 0.27 -3.53 2.20
C ASP A 41 0.00 -2.97 3.62
N LEU A 42 -0.62 -1.78 3.72
CA LEU A 42 -1.02 -1.16 4.99
C LEU A 42 -2.03 -2.01 5.75
N TYR A 43 -3.03 -2.57 5.06
CA TYR A 43 -4.09 -3.34 5.71
C TYR A 43 -3.58 -4.60 6.44
N PRO A 44 -2.84 -5.53 5.78
CA PRO A 44 -2.27 -6.67 6.49
C PRO A 44 -1.25 -6.26 7.57
N THR A 45 -0.50 -5.17 7.36
CA THR A 45 0.41 -4.62 8.38
C THR A 45 -0.34 -4.20 9.65
N PHE A 46 -1.47 -3.49 9.50
CA PHE A 46 -2.28 -3.06 10.65
C PHE A 46 -2.94 -4.24 11.36
N LEU A 47 -3.40 -5.26 10.62
CA LEU A 47 -3.93 -6.48 11.22
C LEU A 47 -2.86 -7.20 12.06
N GLU A 48 -1.64 -7.33 11.54
CA GLU A 48 -0.53 -7.95 12.28
C GLU A 48 -0.17 -7.16 13.55
N LEU A 49 -0.05 -5.83 13.45
CA LEU A 49 0.24 -4.96 14.60
C LEU A 49 -0.85 -5.03 15.67
N ALA A 50 -2.12 -5.09 15.25
CA ALA A 50 -3.27 -5.19 16.15
C ALA A 50 -3.51 -6.61 16.69
N LYS A 51 -2.77 -7.62 16.19
CA LYS A 51 -3.04 -9.04 16.45
C LYS A 51 -4.51 -9.42 16.15
N ALA A 52 -5.03 -8.87 15.05
CA ALA A 52 -6.43 -9.01 14.64
C ALA A 52 -6.56 -9.89 13.41
N GLU A 53 -7.71 -10.54 13.28
CA GLU A 53 -8.10 -11.29 12.09
C GLU A 53 -8.86 -10.40 11.11
N PRO A 54 -8.69 -10.59 9.78
CA PRO A 54 -9.47 -9.85 8.79
C PRO A 54 -10.98 -10.09 8.96
N HIS A 55 -11.77 -9.06 8.65
CA HIS A 55 -13.22 -9.07 8.90
C HIS A 55 -13.94 -10.17 8.09
N LYS A 56 -14.80 -10.96 8.76
CA LYS A 56 -15.51 -12.12 8.19
C LYS A 56 -16.88 -11.78 7.60
N ALA A 57 -17.04 -10.62 6.94
CA ALA A 57 -18.35 -10.21 6.41
C ALA A 57 -18.71 -10.95 5.12
N GLY A 58 -19.42 -12.07 5.23
CA GLY A 58 -20.42 -12.57 4.26
C GLY A 58 -19.97 -12.89 2.82
N LEU A 59 -18.70 -12.70 2.49
CA LEU A 59 -18.10 -13.02 1.20
C LEU A 59 -17.02 -14.08 1.46
N ASP A 60 -16.96 -15.09 0.60
CA ASP A 60 -15.87 -16.08 0.60
C ASP A 60 -14.53 -15.39 0.83
N LYS A 61 -13.69 -15.98 1.69
CA LYS A 61 -12.39 -15.43 2.12
C LYS A 61 -11.51 -15.13 0.91
N LYS A 62 -11.64 -13.96 0.31
CA LYS A 62 -10.70 -13.50 -0.70
C LYS A 62 -9.36 -13.29 0.00
N PRO A 63 -8.25 -13.76 -0.58
CA PRO A 63 -6.94 -13.51 -0.02
C PRO A 63 -6.74 -12.00 0.12
N LEU A 64 -6.14 -11.57 1.23
CA LEU A 64 -5.77 -10.18 1.40
C LEU A 64 -4.77 -9.81 0.31
N MET A 65 -5.02 -8.68 -0.34
CA MET A 65 -4.04 -8.09 -1.25
C MET A 65 -2.93 -7.46 -0.41
N GLY A 66 -1.69 -7.76 -0.76
CA GLY A 66 -0.52 -7.20 -0.11
C GLY A 66 0.15 -8.10 0.91
N LYS A 67 1.30 -7.63 1.37
CA LYS A 67 2.19 -8.31 2.31
C LYS A 67 2.48 -7.37 3.47
N SER A 68 2.35 -7.88 4.69
CA SER A 68 2.74 -7.12 5.87
C SER A 68 4.24 -6.78 5.82
N PHE A 69 4.59 -5.54 6.19
CA PHE A 69 5.97 -5.09 6.30
C PHE A 69 6.38 -4.85 7.77
N VAL A 70 5.71 -5.48 8.74
CA VAL A 70 6.09 -5.37 10.16
C VAL A 70 7.53 -5.82 10.42
N SER A 71 8.03 -6.85 9.71
CA SER A 71 9.43 -7.28 9.79
C SER A 71 10.40 -6.14 9.51
N LEU A 72 10.12 -5.33 8.47
CA LEU A 72 10.90 -4.15 8.14
C LEU A 72 10.90 -3.13 9.29
N LEU A 73 9.75 -2.88 9.93
CA LEU A 73 9.65 -1.96 11.07
C LEU A 73 10.47 -2.42 12.29
N LYS A 74 10.64 -3.73 12.44
CA LYS A 74 11.45 -4.37 13.49
C LYS A 74 12.94 -4.46 13.14
N GLY A 75 13.34 -4.09 11.92
CA GLY A 75 14.70 -4.23 11.42
C GLY A 75 15.06 -5.67 11.04
N ASP A 76 14.06 -6.53 10.88
CA ASP A 76 14.21 -7.91 10.44
C ASP A 76 14.20 -7.98 8.90
N GLU A 77 14.57 -9.14 8.35
CA GLU A 77 14.56 -9.37 6.91
C GLU A 77 13.15 -9.22 6.34
N PHE A 78 13.03 -8.43 5.27
CA PHE A 78 11.82 -8.22 4.52
C PHE A 78 12.12 -8.49 3.05
N GLU A 79 11.40 -9.42 2.45
CA GLU A 79 11.47 -9.64 1.01
C GLU A 79 10.46 -8.73 0.31
N PRO A 80 10.90 -7.67 -0.39
CA PRO A 80 10.02 -6.79 -1.11
C PRO A 80 9.46 -7.48 -2.36
N GLU A 81 8.27 -7.07 -2.75
CA GLU A 81 7.75 -7.41 -4.07
C GLU A 81 8.40 -6.47 -5.10
N ASN A 82 8.90 -7.01 -6.21
CA ASN A 82 9.67 -6.24 -7.20
C ASN A 82 8.84 -5.70 -8.37
N TYR A 83 7.53 -5.91 -8.36
CA TYR A 83 6.63 -5.47 -9.42
C TYR A 83 5.41 -4.75 -8.84
N PHE A 84 4.99 -3.70 -9.53
CA PHE A 84 3.81 -2.89 -9.20
C PHE A 84 2.79 -3.02 -10.33
N VAL A 85 1.59 -3.48 -10.00
CA VAL A 85 0.48 -3.58 -10.95
C VAL A 85 -0.52 -2.50 -10.63
N SER A 86 -0.84 -1.65 -11.61
CA SER A 86 -1.91 -0.67 -11.52
C SER A 86 -2.91 -0.89 -12.65
N ALA A 87 -4.20 -0.88 -12.31
CA ALA A 87 -5.29 -1.00 -13.26
C ALA A 87 -6.09 0.32 -13.30
N PHE A 88 -6.10 0.98 -14.45
CA PHE A 88 -6.85 2.22 -14.67
C PHE A 88 -8.16 1.92 -15.41
N HIS A 89 -9.28 2.25 -14.77
CA HIS A 89 -10.60 2.15 -15.38
C HIS A 89 -11.06 3.55 -15.76
N ARG A 90 -11.31 3.79 -17.05
CA ARG A 90 -11.92 5.04 -17.51
C ARG A 90 -13.42 4.87 -17.58
N THR A 91 -14.16 5.61 -16.76
CA THR A 91 -15.62 5.69 -16.86
C THR A 91 -15.98 6.57 -18.06
N ARG A 92 -16.89 6.11 -18.92
CA ARG A 92 -17.50 6.96 -19.96
C ARG A 92 -18.70 7.69 -19.35
N GLY A 93 -18.66 9.02 -19.35
CA GLY A 93 -19.85 9.83 -19.13
C GLY A 93 -20.69 9.85 -20.40
N VAL A 94 -21.95 9.44 -20.31
CA VAL A 94 -22.93 9.61 -21.39
C VAL A 94 -23.66 10.91 -21.09
N ILE A 95 -23.55 11.90 -21.99
CA ILE A 95 -24.45 13.06 -21.97
C ILE A 95 -25.70 12.60 -22.70
N ALA A 96 -26.84 12.57 -22.00
CA ALA A 96 -28.12 12.39 -22.67
C ALA A 96 -28.46 13.70 -23.36
N ASP A 97 -28.46 13.70 -24.70
CA ASP A 97 -29.05 14.79 -25.46
C ASP A 97 -30.56 14.81 -25.15
N GLY A 98 -31.04 15.95 -24.66
CA GLY A 98 -32.44 16.17 -24.28
C GLY A 98 -33.38 16.34 -25.46
#